data_AF-D3IHA3-F1
#
_entry.id   AF-D3IHA3-F1
#
_cell.length_a   1.000
_cell.length_b   1.000
_cell.length_c   1.000
_cell.angle_alpha   90.00
_cell.angle_beta   90.00
_cell.angle_gamma   90.00
#
_symmetry.space_group_name_H-M   'P 1'
#
loop_
_entity.id
_entity.type
_entity.pdbx_description
1 polymer ?
#
loop_
_entity_poly.entity_id
_entity_poly.type
_entity_poly.pdbx_seq_one_letter_code
_entity_poly.pdbx_strand_id
1 'polypeptide(L)'
;MANQFIKEDYEQSEHTRFYIGEWHTHPEDNPTPSAVDYSSIEDNYQTASLVVPFMIMIVVGTKAFHISVFNGKKFVVAELEIV
;
A
#
# COMPACT_ATOMS: atom_id res chain seq x y z
N MET A 1 -14.67 -9.92 0.34
CA MET A 1 -14.44 -10.07 1.80
C MET A 1 -13.57 -8.95 2.35
N ALA A 2 -12.37 -8.70 1.80
CA ALA A 2 -11.49 -7.61 2.25
C ALA A 2 -12.15 -6.21 2.23
N ASN A 3 -12.73 -5.79 1.10
CA ASN A 3 -13.38 -4.47 1.00
C ASN A 3 -14.56 -4.30 1.98
N GLN A 4 -15.27 -5.38 2.28
CA GLN A 4 -16.36 -5.36 3.25
C GLN A 4 -15.81 -5.14 4.66
N PHE A 5 -14.76 -5.87 5.04
CA PHE A 5 -14.09 -5.68 6.32
C PHE A 5 -13.54 -4.26 6.49
N ILE A 6 -12.86 -3.73 5.47
CA ILE A 6 -12.30 -2.36 5.50
C ILE A 6 -13.42 -1.34 5.73
N LYS A 7 -14.55 -1.49 5.03
CA LYS A 7 -15.70 -0.61 5.19
C LYS A 7 -16.30 -0.72 6.59
N GLU A 8 -16.48 -1.92 7.10
CA GLU A 8 -17.01 -2.15 8.45
C GLU A 8 -16.09 -1.59 9.54
N ASP A 9 -14.78 -1.78 9.43
CA ASP A 9 -13.81 -1.23 10.39
C ASP A 9 -13.75 0.30 10.34
N TYR A 10 -13.87 0.89 9.15
CA TYR A 10 -13.95 2.35 9.00
C TYR A 10 -15.15 2.92 9.74
N GLU A 11 -16.33 2.32 9.60
CA GLU A 11 -17.54 2.76 10.33
C GLU A 11 -17.41 2.51 11.84
N GLN A 12 -16.96 1.33 12.26
CA GLN A 12 -16.83 0.96 13.68
C GLN A 12 -15.77 1.78 14.43
N SER A 13 -14.77 2.27 13.71
CA SER A 13 -13.70 3.10 14.28
C SER A 13 -14.09 4.57 14.45
N GLU A 14 -15.35 4.94 14.19
CA GLU A 14 -15.77 6.33 14.05
C GLU A 14 -14.89 7.08 13.04
N HIS A 15 -14.56 6.41 11.93
CA HIS A 15 -13.73 6.91 10.84
C HIS A 15 -12.27 7.21 11.20
N THR A 16 -11.77 6.69 12.33
CA THR A 16 -10.36 6.89 12.75
C THR A 16 -9.39 5.86 12.17
N ARG A 17 -9.87 4.72 11.68
CA ARG A 17 -9.08 3.70 10.99
C ARG A 17 -9.50 3.62 9.53
N PHE A 18 -8.58 3.88 8.62
CA PHE A 18 -8.85 3.88 7.19
C PHE A 18 -7.72 3.20 6.42
N TYR A 19 -8.08 2.68 5.25
CA TYR A 19 -7.16 2.00 4.35
C TYR A 19 -6.22 3.00 3.67
N ILE A 20 -4.93 2.68 3.66
CA ILE A 20 -3.87 3.54 3.12
C ILE A 20 -2.99 2.86 2.08
N GLY A 21 -3.22 1.58 1.75
CA GLY A 21 -2.32 0.85 0.87
C GLY A 21 -2.26 -0.64 1.13
N GLU A 22 -1.31 -1.30 0.46
CA GLU A 22 -1.15 -2.76 0.44
C GLU A 22 0.26 -3.16 0.81
N TRP A 23 0.39 -4.37 1.34
CA TRP A 23 1.67 -5.00 1.57
C TRP A 23 1.63 -6.49 1.26
N HIS A 24 2.78 -7.03 0.85
CA HIS A 24 2.98 -8.46 0.61
C HIS A 24 4.46 -8.82 0.68
N THR A 25 4.78 -10.10 0.45
CA THR A 25 6.15 -10.63 0.56
C THR A 25 6.67 -11.13 -0.78
N HIS A 26 7.94 -10.87 -1.09
CA HIS A 26 8.69 -11.54 -2.16
C HIS A 26 9.80 -12.42 -1.57
N PRO A 27 10.09 -13.60 -2.14
CA PRO A 27 11.21 -14.45 -1.70
C PRO A 27 12.56 -13.93 -2.23
N GLU A 28 12.81 -12.63 -2.08
CA GLU A 28 13.97 -11.90 -2.59
C GLU A 28 14.71 -11.23 -1.42
N ASP A 29 16.05 -11.18 -1.45
CA ASP A 29 16.84 -10.46 -0.44
C ASP A 29 16.49 -8.97 -0.40
N ASN A 30 16.53 -8.33 -1.57
CA ASN A 30 16.11 -6.94 -1.79
C ASN A 30 14.92 -6.96 -2.75
N PRO A 31 13.68 -6.82 -2.23
CA PRO A 31 12.48 -7.06 -3.01
C PRO A 31 12.30 -5.98 -4.07
N THR A 32 11.93 -6.39 -5.29
CA THR A 32 11.53 -5.49 -6.37
C THR A 32 10.06 -5.68 -6.71
N PRO A 33 9.21 -4.64 -6.61
CA PRO A 33 7.82 -4.76 -7.05
C PRO A 33 7.73 -5.09 -8.54
N SER A 34 6.84 -6.01 -8.87
CA SER A 34 6.49 -6.40 -10.23
C SER A 34 5.56 -5.36 -10.87
N ALA A 35 5.39 -5.45 -12.20
CA ALA A 35 4.42 -4.61 -12.91
C ALA A 35 2.98 -4.78 -12.38
N VAL A 36 2.62 -5.99 -11.93
CA VAL A 36 1.29 -6.29 -11.38
C VAL A 36 1.09 -5.57 -10.04
N ASP A 37 2.14 -5.45 -9.23
CA ASP A 37 2.08 -4.73 -7.95
C ASP A 37 1.79 -3.24 -8.18
N TYR A 38 2.48 -2.62 -9.15
CA TYR A 38 2.23 -1.23 -9.53
C TYR A 38 0.81 -1.02 -10.05
N SER A 39 0.36 -1.85 -11.00
CA SER A 39 -0.99 -1.73 -11.56
C SER A 39 -2.07 -1.91 -10.49
N SER A 40 -1.88 -2.81 -9.52
CA SER A 40 -2.85 -3.03 -8.44
C SER A 40 -3.02 -1.77 -7.57
N ILE A 41 -1.92 -1.08 -7.23
CA ILE A 41 -1.98 0.18 -6.48
C ILE A 41 -2.63 1.29 -7.31
N GLU A 42 -2.30 1.40 -8.59
CA GLU A 42 -2.92 2.40 -9.48
C GLU A 42 -4.43 2.18 -9.61
N ASP A 43 -4.87 0.93 -9.83
CA ASP A 43 -6.28 0.57 -9.95
C ASP A 43 -7.04 0.83 -8.64
N ASN A 44 -6.48 0.44 -7.50
CA ASN A 44 -7.06 0.74 -6.19
C ASN A 44 -7.14 2.26 -5.93
N TYR A 45 -6.14 3.03 -6.34
CA TYR A 45 -6.17 4.49 -6.17
C TYR A 45 -7.34 5.13 -6.93
N GLN A 46 -7.68 4.61 -8.10
CA GLN A 46 -8.79 5.13 -8.91
C GLN A 46 -10.17 4.64 -8.45
N THR A 47 -10.24 3.46 -7.82
CA THR A 47 -11.51 2.78 -7.56
C THR A 47 -11.93 2.76 -6.08
N ALA A 48 -10.98 2.86 -5.15
CA ALA A 48 -11.26 2.87 -3.72
C ALA A 48 -11.74 4.25 -3.23
N SER A 49 -12.56 4.26 -2.19
CA SER A 49 -12.89 5.48 -1.45
C SER A 49 -11.74 5.84 -0.51
N LEU A 50 -10.79 6.60 -1.02
CA LEU A 50 -9.61 7.02 -0.25
C LEU A 50 -9.92 8.20 0.68
N VAL A 51 -9.45 8.10 1.92
CA VAL A 51 -9.48 9.20 2.90
C VAL A 51 -8.27 10.13 2.71
N VAL A 52 -7.16 9.60 2.20
CA VAL A 52 -5.91 10.33 1.96
C VAL A 52 -5.55 10.30 0.47
N PRO A 53 -4.89 11.34 -0.07
CA PRO A 53 -4.59 11.45 -1.50
C PRO A 53 -3.33 10.66 -1.91
N PHE A 54 -3.12 9.49 -1.30
CA PHE A 54 -1.99 8.61 -1.60
C PHE A 54 -2.30 7.16 -1.23
N MET A 55 -1.52 6.25 -1.78
CA MET A 55 -1.46 4.86 -1.35
C MET A 55 -0.01 4.45 -1.09
N ILE A 56 0.18 3.61 -0.08
CA ILE A 56 1.48 3.04 0.29
C ILE A 56 1.56 1.62 -0.27
N MET A 57 2.71 1.26 -0.83
CA MET A 57 3.06 -0.09 -1.22
C MET A 57 4.28 -0.53 -0.41
N ILE A 58 4.16 -1.67 0.28
CA ILE A 58 5.27 -2.28 1.02
C ILE A 58 5.48 -3.70 0.48
N VAL A 59 6.65 -3.96 -0.09
CA VAL A 59 7.06 -5.33 -0.44
C VAL A 59 8.14 -5.76 0.53
N VAL A 60 7.88 -6.83 1.27
CA VAL A 60 8.79 -7.37 2.27
C VAL A 60 9.64 -8.49 1.66
N GLY A 61 10.95 -8.30 1.62
CA GLY A 61 11.91 -9.31 1.24
C GLY A 61 12.46 -10.05 2.46
N THR A 62 13.42 -10.94 2.23
CA THR A 62 14.07 -11.73 3.29
C THR A 62 15.11 -10.92 4.07
N LYS A 63 15.67 -9.84 3.49
CA LYS A 63 16.68 -8.99 4.14
C LYS A 63 16.38 -7.49 4.13
N ALA A 64 15.50 -7.03 3.24
CA ALA A 64 15.14 -5.62 3.11
C ALA A 64 13.65 -5.43 2.79
N PHE A 65 13.19 -4.18 2.88
CA PHE A 65 11.87 -3.77 2.44
C PHE A 65 11.98 -2.85 1.24
N HIS A 66 11.04 -2.96 0.32
CA HIS A 66 10.73 -1.91 -0.64
C HIS A 66 9.50 -1.16 -0.13
N ILE A 67 9.62 0.16 0.02
CA ILE A 67 8.48 1.02 0.39
C ILE A 67 8.35 2.11 -0.65
N SER A 68 7.15 2.30 -1.19
CA SER A 68 6.85 3.42 -2.05
C SER A 68 5.49 4.02 -1.76
N VAL A 69 5.34 5.29 -2.10
CA VAL A 69 4.09 6.05 -1.99
C VAL A 69 3.65 6.46 -3.38
N PHE A 70 2.44 6.06 -3.77
CA PHE A 70 1.78 6.53 -4.98
C PHE A 70 0.87 7.71 -4.66
N ASN A 71 1.01 8.81 -5.40
CA ASN A 71 0.25 10.05 -5.18
C ASN A 71 -0.79 10.34 -6.28
N GLY A 72 -1.20 9.31 -7.02
CA GLY A 72 -2.06 9.46 -8.20
C GLY A 72 -1.35 9.86 -9.48
N LYS A 73 -0.03 10.08 -9.44
CA LYS A 73 0.78 10.42 -10.64
C LYS A 73 2.04 9.59 -10.77
N LYS A 74 2.72 9.33 -9.66
CA LYS A 74 3.98 8.58 -9.64
C LYS A 74 4.18 7.87 -8.32
N PHE A 75 4.98 6.81 -8.36
CA PHE A 75 5.55 6.18 -7.19
C PHE A 75 6.79 6.94 -6.74
N VAL A 76 6.89 7.20 -5.44
CA VAL A 76 8.08 7.77 -4.79
C VAL A 76 8.57 6.73 -3.80
N VAL A 77 9.76 6.19 -4.02
CA VAL A 77 10.39 5.24 -3.09
C VAL A 77 10.79 5.99 -1.83
N ALA A 78 10.38 5.47 -0.68
CA ALA A 78 10.79 5.99 0.63
C ALA A 78 12.10 5.32 1.04
N GLU A 79 13.14 6.12 1.24
CA GLU A 79 14.36 5.65 1.89
C GLU A 79 14.10 5.60 3.40
N LEU A 80 14.11 4.39 3.96
CA LEU A 80 14.02 4.20 5.40
C LEU A 80 15.42 4.19 6.01
N GLU A 81 15.68 5.11 6.92
CA GLU A 81 16.67 4.88 7.97
C GLU A 81 16.00 4.03 9.05
N ILE A 82 16.42 2.77 9.18
CA ILE A 82 16.02 1.94 10.31
C ILE A 82 16.78 2.48 11.53
N VAL A 83 16.05 3.14 12.43
CA VAL A 83 16.57 3.66 13.72
C VAL A 83 16.70 2.53 14.73
#